data_AF-A0A838S6R8-F1
#
_entry.id   AF-A0A838S6R8-F1
#
_cell.length_a   1.000
_cell.length_b   1.000
_cell.length_c   1.000
_cell.angle_alpha   90.00
_cell.angle_beta   90.00
_cell.angle_gamma   90.00
#
_symmetry.space_group_name_H-M   'P 1'
#
loop_
_entity.id
_entity.type
_entity.pdbx_description
1 polymer ?
#
loop_
_entity_poly.entity_id
_entity_poly.type
_entity_poly.pdbx_seq_one_letter_code
_entity_poly.pdbx_strand_id
1 'polypeptide(L)' 'MRQQQEEHGLPPLAPPDASADEQGRAIETRMVARYGAPTIDDYRRAYAGFGAEWPGDDEVRRRHIVAPDTAA' A
#
# COMPACT_ATOMS: atom_id res chain seq x y z
N MET A 1 11.36 6.84 23.53
CA MET A 1 11.86 5.43 23.53
C MET A 1 10.93 4.46 22.78
N ARG A 2 9.59 4.57 22.85
CA ARG A 2 8.65 3.63 22.20
C ARG A 2 8.67 3.64 20.66
N GLN A 3 8.83 4.82 20.04
CA GLN A 3 8.83 4.96 18.57
C GLN A 3 10.00 4.23 17.88
N GLN A 4 11.20 4.18 18.48
CA GLN A 4 12.34 3.48 17.89
C GLN A 4 12.18 1.95 17.89
N GLN A 5 11.42 1.39 18.84
CA GLN A 5 11.14 -0.05 18.88
C GLN A 5 10.07 -0.46 17.85
N GLU A 6 9.09 0.40 17.57
CA GLU A 6 8.08 0.17 16.53
C GLU A 6 8.71 0.15 15.12
N GLU A 7 9.75 0.97 14.88
CA GLU A 7 10.44 0.97 13.59
C GLU A 7 11.26 -0.29 13.31
N HIS A 8 11.73 -0.99 14.35
CA HIS A 8 12.50 -2.23 14.21
C HIS A 8 11.67 -3.43 13.75
N GLY A 9 10.34 -3.38 13.86
CA GLY A 9 9.44 -4.43 13.38
C GLY A 9 8.90 -4.18 11.96
N LEU A 10 9.15 -3.02 11.38
CA LEU A 10 8.63 -2.65 10.07
C LEU A 10 9.60 -3.06 8.95
N PRO A 11 9.09 -3.48 7.78
CA PRO A 11 9.89 -3.73 6.59
C PRO A 11 10.83 -2.55 6.27
N PRO A 12 12.07 -2.78 5.80
CA PRO A 12 13.01 -1.69 5.57
C PRO A 12 12.50 -0.72 4.47
N LEU A 13 12.92 0.54 4.56
CA LEU A 13 12.79 1.47 3.42
C LEU A 13 13.78 1.08 2.32
N ALA A 14 13.44 1.41 1.08
CA ALA A 14 14.38 1.30 -0.04
C ALA A 14 15.56 2.29 0.16
N PRO A 15 16.76 1.96 -0.34
CA PRO A 15 17.90 2.86 -0.27
C PRO A 15 17.65 4.15 -1.09
N PRO A 16 18.34 5.26 -0.78
CA PRO A 16 18.04 6.57 -1.38
C PRO A 16 18.30 6.64 -2.89
N ASP A 17 19.13 5.75 -3.41
CA ASP A 17 19.45 5.59 -4.84
C ASP A 17 18.58 4.55 -5.57
N ALA A 18 17.64 3.91 -4.86
CA ALA A 18 16.65 3.04 -5.48
C ALA A 18 15.76 3.79 -6.48
N SER A 19 15.20 3.04 -7.43
CA SER A 19 14.22 3.59 -8.37
C SER A 19 12.97 4.12 -7.65
N ALA A 20 12.26 5.07 -8.25
CA ALA A 20 11.03 5.61 -7.69
C ALA A 20 9.97 4.52 -7.44
N ASP A 21 9.90 3.53 -8.33
CA ASP A 21 8.99 2.39 -8.19
C ASP A 21 9.35 1.52 -6.97
N GLU A 22 10.64 1.25 -6.78
CA GLU A 22 11.13 0.49 -5.62
C GLU A 22 10.90 1.24 -4.30
N GLN A 23 11.16 2.55 -4.29
CA GLN A 23 10.86 3.41 -3.14
C GLN A 23 9.36 3.42 -2.83
N GLY A 24 8.51 3.55 -3.85
CA GLY A 24 7.05 3.49 -3.71
C GLY A 24 6.60 2.17 -3.10
N ARG A 25 7.13 1.04 -3.58
CA ARG A 25 6.84 -0.30 -3.05
C ARG A 25 7.27 -0.49 -1.60
N ALA A 26 8.44 0.01 -1.21
CA ALA A 26 8.93 -0.09 0.17
C ALA A 26 8.05 0.72 1.13
N ILE A 27 7.60 1.91 0.71
CA ILE A 27 6.67 2.74 1.48
C ILE A 27 5.31 2.05 1.61
N GLU A 28 4.74 1.56 0.50
CA GLU A 28 3.47 0.83 0.49
C GLU A 28 3.53 -0.37 1.44
N THR A 29 4.61 -1.17 1.37
CA THR A 29 4.82 -2.33 2.23
C THR A 29 4.89 -1.96 3.72
N ARG A 30 5.57 -0.86 4.08
CA ARG A 30 5.58 -0.37 5.47
C ARG A 30 4.22 0.12 5.92
N MET A 31 3.47 0.81 5.06
CA MET A 31 2.12 1.26 5.38
C MET A 31 1.19 0.07 5.64
N VAL A 32 1.27 -0.96 4.80
CA VAL A 32 0.51 -2.21 4.98
C VAL A 32 0.89 -2.90 6.28
N ALA A 33 2.18 -3.03 6.59
CA ALA A 33 2.64 -3.65 7.83
C ALA A 33 2.17 -2.88 9.08
N ARG A 34 2.03 -1.56 8.98
CA ARG A 34 1.65 -0.69 10.09
C ARG A 34 0.13 -0.56 10.28
N TYR A 35 -0.63 -0.53 9.20
CA TYR A 35 -2.05 -0.16 9.22
C TYR A 35 -2.99 -1.22 8.61
N GLY A 36 -2.45 -2.25 7.97
CA GLY A 36 -3.20 -3.22 7.17
C GLY A 36 -3.27 -2.83 5.69
N ALA A 37 -3.57 -3.81 4.84
CA ALA A 37 -3.74 -3.58 3.40
C ALA A 37 -5.14 -3.02 3.10
N PRO A 38 -5.28 -2.06 2.16
CA PRO A 38 -6.58 -1.58 1.72
C PRO A 38 -7.33 -2.68 0.94
N THR A 39 -8.66 -2.68 1.04
CA THR A 39 -9.53 -3.54 0.22
C THR A 39 -9.72 -2.96 -1.18
N ILE A 40 -10.26 -3.75 -2.12
CA ILE A 40 -10.55 -3.24 -3.47
C ILE A 40 -11.56 -2.09 -3.46
N ASP A 41 -12.52 -2.12 -2.52
CA ASP A 41 -13.52 -1.06 -2.37
C ASP A 41 -12.92 0.22 -1.79
N ASP A 42 -11.86 0.14 -0.98
CA ASP A 42 -11.10 1.33 -0.56
C ASP A 42 -10.45 2.02 -1.77
N TYR A 43 -9.86 1.25 -2.68
CA TYR A 43 -9.30 1.79 -3.92
C TYR A 43 -10.40 2.42 -4.79
N ARG A 44 -11.55 1.77 -4.96
CA ARG A 44 -12.68 2.36 -5.72
C ARG A 44 -13.11 3.71 -5.13
N ARG A 45 -13.24 3.78 -3.80
CA ARG A 45 -13.57 5.03 -3.09
C ARG A 45 -12.51 6.11 -3.29
N ALA A 46 -11.23 5.74 -3.24
CA ALA A 46 -10.13 6.67 -3.48
C ALA A 46 -10.14 7.23 -4.91
N TYR A 47 -10.22 6.37 -5.93
CA TYR A 47 -10.29 6.80 -7.33
C TYR A 47 -11.47 7.74 -7.60
N ALA A 48 -12.66 7.39 -7.09
CA ALA A 48 -13.84 8.25 -7.17
C ALA A 48 -13.63 9.59 -6.46
N GLY A 49 -13.05 9.58 -5.25
CA GLY A 49 -12.78 10.79 -4.47
C GLY A 49 -11.78 11.74 -5.15
N PHE A 50 -10.81 11.20 -5.90
CA PHE A 50 -9.85 11.97 -6.67
C PHE A 50 -10.33 12.36 -8.08
N GLY A 51 -11.51 11.88 -8.51
CA GLY A 51 -12.01 12.08 -9.86
C GLY A 51 -11.20 11.35 -10.95
N ALA A 52 -10.45 10.32 -10.56
CA ALA A 52 -9.66 9.51 -11.47
C ALA A 52 -10.49 8.36 -12.06
N GLU A 53 -10.22 8.02 -13.32
CA GLU A 53 -10.87 6.88 -13.98
C GLU A 53 -10.47 5.57 -13.30
N TRP A 54 -11.46 4.70 -13.05
CA TRP A 54 -11.23 3.38 -12.48
C TRP A 54 -10.58 2.46 -13.51
N PRO A 55 -9.35 1.95 -13.27
CA PRO A 55 -8.63 1.14 -14.24
C PRO A 55 -9.10 -0.32 -14.28
N GLY A 56 -10.06 -0.71 -13.43
CA GLY A 56 -10.50 -2.09 -13.25
C GLY A 56 -9.80 -2.78 -12.07
N ASP A 57 -10.51 -3.73 -11.44
CA ASP A 57 -10.03 -4.38 -10.22
C ASP A 57 -8.73 -5.17 -10.44
N ASP A 58 -8.61 -5.86 -11.58
CA ASP A 58 -7.43 -6.67 -11.91
C ASP A 58 -6.18 -5.81 -12.06
N GLU A 59 -6.31 -4.61 -12.65
CA GLU A 59 -5.20 -3.70 -12.82
C GLU A 59 -4.75 -3.12 -11.46
N VAL A 60 -5.69 -2.86 -10.56
CA VAL A 60 -5.36 -2.45 -9.18
C VAL A 60 -4.64 -3.57 -8.43
N ARG A 61 -5.13 -4.82 -8.50
CA ARG A 61 -4.49 -5.98 -7.88
C ARG A 61 -3.09 -6.26 -8.45
N ARG A 62 -2.85 -5.92 -9.73
CA ARG A 62 -1.52 -6.02 -10.36
C ARG A 62 -0.56 -4.95 -9.83
N ARG A 63 -1.05 -3.73 -9.60
CA ARG A 63 -0.23 -2.56 -9.25
C ARG A 63 -0.04 -2.35 -7.75
N HIS A 64 -0.96 -2.80 -6.91
CA HIS A 64 -1.01 -2.45 -5.50
C HIS A 64 -1.15 -3.67 -4.59
N ILE A 65 -0.80 -3.49 -3.32
CA ILE A 65 -1.09 -4.50 -2.30
C ILE A 65 -2.55 -4.37 -1.88
N VAL A 66 -3.36 -5.39 -2.19
CA VAL A 66 -4.80 -5.41 -1.89
C VAL A 66 -5.08 -6.50 -0.85
N ALA A 67 -5.85 -6.16 0.18
CA ALA A 67 -6.34 -7.14 1.14
C ALA A 67 -7.21 -8.20 0.42
N PRO A 68 -7.14 -9.48 0.84
CA PRO A 68 -8.06 -10.48 0.31
C PRO A 68 -9.50 -10.05 0.61
N ASP A 69 -10.42 -10.31 -0.32
CA ASP A 69 -11.84 -10.12 -0.06
C ASP A 69 -12.20 -10.98 1.15
N THR A 70 -12.50 -10.31 2.25
CA THR A 70 -13.06 -10.97 3.42
C THR A 70 -14.54 -11.12 3.13
N ALA A 71 -14.87 -12.10 2.26
CA ALA A 71 -16.23 -12.57 2.15
C ALA A 71 -16.62 -13.17 3.51
N ALA A 72 -17.47 -12.45 4.24
CA ALA A 72 -18.23 -12.98 5.36
C ALA A 72 -19.40 -13.83 4.84
#